data_AF-A0A1H9RV15-F1
#
_entry.id   AF-A0A1H9RV15-F1
#
_cell.length_a   1.000
_cell.length_b   1.000
_cell.length_c   1.000
_cell.angle_alpha   90.00
_cell.angle_beta   90.00
_cell.angle_gamma   90.00
#
_symmetry.space_group_name_H-M   'P 1'
#
loop_
_entity.id
_entity.type
_entity.pdbx_description
1 polymer ?
#
loop_
_entity_poly.entity_id
_entity_poly.type
_entity_poly.pdbx_seq_one_letter_code
_entity_poly.pdbx_strand_id
1 'polypeptide(L)'
;MSLWDVRASEWGEVLEGISPLERGEISREVVKGSLGFFRPSFDEVFAEDTVRFVRSVLGESARPGGVDSVEADEISGRLYTLAEQDPAIGTASLAAALSLFFDCAATDFDAESVLEILSACYEAVLHTEGLSQEVLESETDNDNCSRLIDFQWEVITRFA
;
A
#
# COMPACT_ATOMS: atom_id res chain seq x y z
N MET A 1 18.79 3.05 3.94
CA MET A 1 18.19 3.98 2.97
C MET A 1 17.77 3.10 1.82
N SER A 2 16.46 2.90 1.70
CA SER A 2 15.86 2.01 0.72
C SER A 2 15.81 2.69 -0.66
N LEU A 3 15.52 1.92 -1.71
CA LEU A 3 15.26 2.48 -3.04
C LEU A 3 14.05 3.41 -3.01
N TRP A 4 13.05 3.08 -2.20
CA TRP A 4 11.86 3.90 -2.01
C TRP A 4 12.21 5.27 -1.41
N ASP A 5 13.02 5.32 -0.33
CA ASP A 5 13.43 6.58 0.32
C ASP A 5 14.09 7.55 -0.67
N VAL A 6 14.97 7.01 -1.54
CA VAL A 6 15.68 7.80 -2.53
C VAL A 6 14.71 8.41 -3.54
N ARG A 7 13.74 7.61 -3.99
CA ARG A 7 12.80 7.98 -5.06
C ARG A 7 11.66 8.86 -4.57
N ALA A 8 11.17 8.61 -3.36
CA ALA A 8 10.04 9.31 -2.77
C ALA A 8 10.40 10.69 -2.19
N SER A 9 11.68 11.03 -2.12
CA SER A 9 12.15 12.29 -1.53
C SER A 9 11.53 13.55 -2.12
N GLU A 10 11.12 13.52 -3.39
CA GLU A 10 10.47 14.64 -4.10
C GLU A 10 8.95 14.48 -4.22
N TRP A 11 8.38 13.32 -3.86
CA TRP A 11 6.96 13.03 -4.09
C TRP A 11 6.04 13.80 -3.15
N GLY A 12 6.52 14.13 -1.94
CA GLY A 12 5.76 14.90 -0.95
C GLY A 12 5.32 16.26 -1.49
N GLU A 13 6.24 17.02 -2.11
CA GLU A 13 5.92 18.33 -2.68
C GLU A 13 4.87 18.24 -3.79
N VAL A 14 4.91 17.17 -4.59
CA VAL A 14 3.92 16.92 -5.64
C VAL A 14 2.55 16.59 -5.03
N LEU A 15 2.52 15.74 -4.00
CA LEU A 15 1.29 15.36 -3.30
C LEU A 15 0.65 16.52 -2.54
N GLU A 16 1.43 17.48 -2.02
CA GLU A 16 0.91 18.71 -1.41
C GLU A 16 0.13 19.58 -2.40
N GLY A 17 0.47 19.52 -3.70
CA GLY A 17 -0.24 20.20 -4.77
C GLY A 17 -1.55 19.54 -5.21
N ILE A 18 -1.78 18.28 -4.81
CA ILE A 18 -2.93 17.46 -5.22
C ILE A 18 -4.05 17.57 -4.19
N SER A 19 -5.31 17.60 -4.64
CA SER A 19 -6.44 17.73 -3.71
C SER A 19 -6.56 16.51 -2.78
N PRO A 20 -7.17 16.64 -1.59
CA PRO A 20 -7.37 15.49 -0.69
C PRO A 20 -8.16 14.33 -1.33
N LEU A 21 -9.16 14.66 -2.16
CA LEU A 21 -9.94 13.64 -2.87
C LEU A 21 -9.08 12.85 -3.86
N GLU A 22 -8.24 13.54 -4.64
CA GLU A 22 -7.32 12.92 -5.61
C GLU A 22 -6.22 12.12 -4.90
N ARG A 23 -5.73 12.59 -3.75
CA ARG A 23 -4.82 11.82 -2.88
C ARG A 23 -5.46 10.51 -2.40
N GLY A 24 -6.75 10.53 -2.05
CA GLY A 24 -7.50 9.32 -1.74
C GLY A 24 -7.59 8.34 -2.91
N GLU A 25 -7.80 8.83 -4.14
CA GLU A 25 -7.80 7.98 -5.34
C GLU A 25 -6.39 7.44 -5.66
N ILE A 26 -5.33 8.23 -5.47
CA ILE A 26 -3.93 7.78 -5.61
C ILE A 26 -3.65 6.63 -4.64
N SER A 27 -3.93 6.81 -3.34
CA SER A 27 -3.71 5.78 -2.33
C SER A 27 -4.46 4.49 -2.67
N ARG A 28 -5.72 4.62 -3.10
CA ARG A 28 -6.54 3.47 -3.51
C ARG A 28 -5.97 2.75 -4.73
N GLU A 29 -5.60 3.49 -5.78
CA GLU A 29 -5.01 2.93 -7.00
C GLU A 29 -3.69 2.23 -6.70
N VAL A 30 -2.85 2.81 -5.85
CA VAL A 30 -1.58 2.20 -5.44
C VAL A 30 -1.81 0.93 -4.63
N VAL A 31 -2.63 0.96 -3.57
CA VAL A 31 -2.88 -0.24 -2.74
C VAL A 31 -3.41 -1.38 -3.59
N LYS A 32 -4.39 -1.10 -4.45
CA LYS A 32 -4.98 -2.11 -5.33
C LYS A 32 -4.01 -2.60 -6.41
N GLY A 33 -3.26 -1.68 -7.02
CA GLY A 33 -2.30 -2.00 -8.07
C GLY A 33 -1.09 -2.77 -7.57
N SER A 34 -0.65 -2.49 -6.34
CA SER A 34 0.48 -3.18 -5.68
C SER A 34 0.25 -4.67 -5.51
N LEU A 35 -1.02 -5.11 -5.41
CA LEU A 35 -1.36 -6.54 -5.38
C LEU A 35 -0.87 -7.30 -6.63
N GLY A 36 -0.72 -6.62 -7.77
CA GLY A 36 -0.20 -7.20 -9.01
C GLY A 36 1.31 -7.41 -9.02
N PHE A 37 2.03 -6.95 -8.00
CA PHE A 37 3.49 -7.05 -7.91
C PHE A 37 3.95 -8.20 -7.02
N PHE A 38 3.07 -8.86 -6.27
CA PHE A 38 3.47 -10.04 -5.50
C PHE A 38 3.89 -11.20 -6.43
N ARG A 39 4.98 -11.88 -6.07
CA ARG A 39 5.48 -13.05 -6.81
C ARG A 39 5.50 -14.29 -5.91
N PRO A 40 5.10 -15.47 -6.42
CA PRO A 40 4.65 -15.74 -7.79
C PRO A 40 3.28 -15.13 -8.15
N SER A 41 2.38 -14.96 -7.17
CA SER A 41 1.18 -14.12 -7.28
C SER A 41 0.63 -13.81 -5.89
N PHE A 42 -0.24 -12.80 -5.75
CA PHE A 42 -0.89 -12.48 -4.47
C PHE A 42 -1.63 -13.68 -3.87
N ASP A 43 -2.37 -14.43 -4.69
CA ASP A 43 -3.13 -15.62 -4.28
C ASP A 43 -2.26 -16.80 -3.83
N GLU A 44 -1.00 -16.83 -4.28
CA GLU A 44 -0.05 -17.89 -3.91
C GLU A 44 0.83 -17.51 -2.73
N VAL A 45 1.01 -16.20 -2.48
CA VAL A 45 1.80 -15.69 -1.36
C VAL A 45 1.00 -15.72 -0.05
N PHE A 46 -0.28 -15.35 -0.11
CA PHE A 46 -1.12 -15.18 1.08
C PHE A 46 -2.17 -16.30 1.20
N ALA A 47 -2.63 -16.52 2.44
CA ALA A 47 -3.71 -17.46 2.72
C ALA A 47 -5.02 -17.02 2.04
N GLU A 48 -5.85 -17.99 1.66
CA GLU A 48 -7.12 -17.73 0.95
C GLU A 48 -8.03 -16.75 1.69
N ASP A 49 -8.09 -16.84 3.02
CA ASP A 49 -8.90 -15.96 3.85
C ASP A 49 -8.40 -14.51 3.83
N THR A 50 -7.08 -14.30 3.84
CA THR A 50 -6.44 -12.99 3.66
C THR A 50 -6.77 -12.43 2.28
N VAL A 51 -6.59 -13.22 1.24
CA VAL A 51 -6.85 -12.82 -0.15
C VAL A 51 -8.32 -12.40 -0.32
N ARG A 52 -9.25 -13.20 0.22
CA ARG A 52 -10.69 -12.93 0.16
C ARG A 52 -11.03 -11.64 0.91
N PHE A 53 -10.46 -11.46 2.10
CA PHE A 53 -10.67 -10.25 2.90
C PHE A 53 -10.15 -9.00 2.18
N VAL A 54 -8.89 -9.00 1.73
CA VAL A 54 -8.27 -7.87 1.04
C VAL A 54 -9.03 -7.49 -0.22
N ARG A 55 -9.44 -8.48 -1.03
CA ARG A 55 -10.26 -8.22 -2.23
C ARG A 55 -11.64 -7.67 -1.91
N SER A 56 -12.25 -8.11 -0.81
CA SER A 56 -13.55 -7.61 -0.36
C SER A 56 -13.45 -6.13 0.01
N VAL A 57 -12.47 -5.77 0.86
CA VAL A 57 -12.32 -4.39 1.36
C VAL A 57 -11.84 -3.43 0.27
N LEU A 58 -11.00 -3.88 -0.67
CA LEU A 58 -10.56 -3.07 -1.82
C LEU A 58 -11.57 -3.02 -2.98
N GLY A 59 -12.63 -3.83 -2.91
CA GLY A 59 -13.70 -3.90 -3.89
C GLY A 59 -14.75 -2.82 -3.67
N GLU A 60 -15.73 -3.11 -2.81
CA GLU A 60 -16.94 -2.31 -2.63
C GLU A 60 -16.73 -1.12 -1.67
N SER A 61 -15.89 -1.30 -0.65
CA SER A 61 -15.69 -0.32 0.44
C SER A 61 -14.61 0.74 0.14
N ALA A 62 -13.67 0.49 -0.78
CA ALA A 62 -12.51 1.36 -1.00
C ALA A 62 -12.79 2.67 -1.76
N ARG A 63 -14.00 3.24 -1.71
CA ARG A 63 -14.25 4.57 -2.27
C ARG A 63 -13.86 5.65 -1.25
N PRO A 64 -13.10 6.68 -1.65
CA PRO A 64 -12.86 7.83 -0.78
C PRO A 64 -14.18 8.43 -0.29
N GLY A 65 -14.34 8.58 1.03
CA GLY A 65 -15.57 9.06 1.67
C GLY A 65 -16.75 8.07 1.65
N GLY A 66 -16.52 6.80 1.28
CA GLY A 66 -17.52 5.75 1.21
C GLY A 66 -17.54 4.79 2.40
N VAL A 67 -16.58 4.91 3.32
CA VAL A 67 -16.47 4.06 4.52
C VAL A 67 -17.01 4.84 5.71
N ASP A 68 -18.02 4.30 6.39
CA ASP A 68 -18.46 4.88 7.66
C ASP A 68 -17.52 4.45 8.81
N SER A 69 -17.56 5.17 9.94
CA SER A 69 -16.64 4.92 11.05
C SER A 69 -16.78 3.52 11.66
N VAL A 70 -17.97 2.90 11.55
CA VAL A 70 -18.23 1.57 12.12
C VAL A 70 -17.60 0.50 11.23
N GLU A 71 -17.74 0.64 9.92
CA GLU A 71 -17.10 -0.23 8.93
C GLU A 71 -15.56 -0.11 9.01
N ALA A 72 -15.04 1.11 9.19
CA ALA A 72 -13.60 1.33 9.40
C ALA A 72 -13.09 0.60 10.66
N ASP A 73 -13.78 0.73 11.79
CA ASP A 73 -13.41 0.06 13.05
C ASP A 73 -13.41 -1.48 12.92
N GLU A 74 -14.42 -2.05 12.26
CA GLU A 74 -14.49 -3.50 12.01
C GLU A 74 -13.34 -3.99 11.11
N ILE A 75 -13.02 -3.23 10.05
CA ILE A 75 -11.91 -3.54 9.14
C ILE A 75 -10.58 -3.45 9.88
N SER A 76 -10.34 -2.37 10.63
CA SER A 76 -9.10 -2.15 11.40
C SER A 76 -8.91 -3.23 12.47
N GLY A 77 -9.97 -3.63 13.17
CA GLY A 77 -9.92 -4.72 14.14
C GLY A 77 -9.49 -6.05 13.49
N ARG A 78 -9.97 -6.33 12.28
CA ARG A 78 -9.59 -7.53 11.53
C ARG A 78 -8.17 -7.47 10.98
N LEU A 79 -7.74 -6.31 10.47
CA LEU A 79 -6.37 -6.06 10.00
C LEU A 79 -5.33 -6.28 11.10
N TYR A 80 -5.63 -5.84 12.33
CA TYR A 80 -4.74 -6.05 13.48
C TYR A 80 -4.45 -7.54 13.74
N THR A 81 -5.43 -8.41 13.50
CA THR A 81 -5.28 -9.87 13.69
C THR A 81 -4.70 -10.59 12.48
N LEU A 82 -4.52 -9.91 11.34
CA LEU A 82 -4.15 -10.54 10.07
C LEU A 82 -2.74 -11.15 10.13
N ALA A 83 -1.80 -10.45 10.77
CA ALA A 83 -0.42 -10.93 10.93
C ALA A 83 -0.32 -12.19 11.82
N GLU A 84 -1.29 -12.42 12.71
CA GLU A 84 -1.36 -13.63 13.53
C GLU A 84 -1.98 -14.81 12.75
N GLN A 85 -2.79 -14.52 11.73
CA GLN A 85 -3.55 -15.50 10.96
C GLN A 85 -2.81 -15.96 9.70
N ASP A 86 -2.01 -15.09 9.10
CA ASP A 86 -1.29 -15.35 7.85
C ASP A 86 0.23 -15.24 8.04
N PRO A 87 0.98 -16.34 7.95
CA PRO A 87 2.41 -16.38 8.23
C PRO A 87 3.29 -15.78 7.13
N ALA A 88 2.73 -15.28 6.02
CA ALA A 88 3.51 -14.69 4.94
C ALA A 88 4.31 -13.46 5.42
N ILE A 89 5.57 -13.34 4.97
CA ILE A 89 6.52 -12.31 5.45
C ILE A 89 6.02 -10.89 5.12
N GLY A 90 5.23 -10.71 4.06
CA GLY A 90 4.64 -9.42 3.67
C GLY A 90 3.34 -9.04 4.40
N THR A 91 2.76 -9.92 5.23
CA THR A 91 1.42 -9.70 5.82
C THR A 91 1.37 -8.46 6.70
N ALA A 92 2.41 -8.23 7.52
CA ALA A 92 2.43 -7.08 8.44
C ALA A 92 2.41 -5.75 7.68
N SER A 93 3.24 -5.60 6.65
CA SER A 93 3.28 -4.39 5.81
C SER A 93 2.01 -4.21 4.99
N LEU A 94 1.42 -5.30 4.48
CA LEU A 94 0.12 -5.26 3.80
C LEU A 94 -1.00 -4.80 4.75
N ALA A 95 -1.02 -5.33 5.97
CA ALA A 95 -1.98 -4.92 6.99
C ALA A 95 -1.80 -3.44 7.35
N ALA A 96 -0.56 -2.97 7.50
CA ALA A 96 -0.26 -1.57 7.77
C ALA A 96 -0.75 -0.65 6.64
N ALA A 97 -0.47 -0.98 5.38
CA ALA A 97 -0.93 -0.19 4.23
C ALA A 97 -2.46 -0.07 4.19
N LEU A 98 -3.18 -1.16 4.46
CA LEU A 98 -4.63 -1.17 4.49
C LEU A 98 -5.17 -0.39 5.70
N SER A 99 -4.59 -0.55 6.88
CA SER A 99 -5.03 0.18 8.08
C SER A 99 -4.89 1.68 7.87
N LEU A 100 -3.73 2.15 7.41
CA LEU A 100 -3.49 3.56 7.11
C LEU A 100 -4.49 4.08 6.07
N PHE A 101 -4.76 3.30 5.02
CA PHE A 101 -5.75 3.67 4.00
C PHE A 101 -7.16 3.87 4.60
N PHE A 102 -7.63 2.95 5.44
CA PHE A 102 -8.97 3.05 6.04
C PHE A 102 -9.04 4.13 7.13
N ASP A 103 -7.97 4.35 7.89
CA ASP A 103 -7.86 5.45 8.85
C ASP A 103 -7.93 6.81 8.14
N CYS A 104 -7.25 6.96 6.99
CA CYS A 104 -7.35 8.16 6.14
C CYS A 104 -8.74 8.31 5.51
N ALA A 105 -9.36 7.22 5.09
CA ALA A 105 -10.72 7.25 4.53
C ALA A 105 -11.77 7.73 5.54
N ALA A 106 -11.55 7.51 6.83
CA ALA A 106 -12.39 7.99 7.93
C ALA A 106 -12.09 9.44 8.35
N THR A 107 -10.91 9.97 8.00
CA THR A 107 -10.44 11.29 8.43
C THR A 107 -10.18 12.21 7.25
N ASP A 108 -8.95 12.26 6.73
CA ASP A 108 -8.55 12.95 5.52
C ASP A 108 -7.28 12.30 4.93
N PHE A 109 -7.05 12.48 3.63
CA PHE A 109 -5.83 12.05 2.97
C PHE A 109 -4.86 13.23 2.84
N ASP A 110 -3.96 13.40 3.82
CA ASP A 110 -2.82 14.31 3.70
C ASP A 110 -1.64 13.68 2.94
N ALA A 111 -0.65 14.49 2.55
CA ALA A 111 0.46 14.05 1.70
C ALA A 111 1.38 13.06 2.41
N GLU A 112 1.60 13.25 3.72
CA GLU A 112 2.45 12.38 4.54
C GLU A 112 1.81 11.00 4.67
N SER A 113 0.52 10.95 4.98
CA SER A 113 -0.23 9.69 5.11
C SER A 113 -0.28 8.90 3.80
N VAL A 114 -0.41 9.59 2.66
CA VAL A 114 -0.32 8.94 1.33
C VAL A 114 1.06 8.32 1.13
N LEU A 115 2.13 9.03 1.47
CA LEU A 115 3.49 8.50 1.39
C LEU A 115 3.69 7.29 2.29
N GLU A 116 3.15 7.29 3.51
CA GLU A 116 3.20 6.13 4.41
C GLU A 116 2.47 4.91 3.82
N ILE A 117 1.29 5.10 3.21
CA ILE A 117 0.56 4.03 2.52
C ILE A 117 1.38 3.45 1.36
N LEU A 118 1.97 4.32 0.53
CA LEU A 118 2.80 3.94 -0.61
C LEU A 118 4.06 3.19 -0.16
N SER A 119 4.70 3.65 0.91
CA SER A 119 5.84 2.99 1.52
C SER A 119 5.45 1.60 1.99
N ALA A 120 4.40 1.46 2.80
CA ALA A 120 3.93 0.17 3.32
C ALA A 120 3.57 -0.82 2.21
N CYS A 121 3.00 -0.35 1.09
CA CYS A 121 2.78 -1.16 -0.11
C CYS A 121 4.10 -1.67 -0.72
N TYR A 122 5.11 -0.80 -0.81
CA TYR A 122 6.45 -1.17 -1.27
C TYR A 122 7.10 -2.20 -0.35
N GLU A 123 7.04 -2.00 0.98
CA GLU A 123 7.59 -2.94 1.96
C GLU A 123 6.95 -4.32 1.84
N ALA A 124 5.63 -4.38 1.65
CA ALA A 124 4.92 -5.66 1.52
C ALA A 124 5.47 -6.49 0.34
N VAL A 125 5.72 -5.83 -0.80
CA VAL A 125 6.31 -6.49 -1.98
C VAL A 125 7.77 -6.82 -1.74
N LEU A 126 8.55 -5.88 -1.21
CA LEU A 126 9.98 -6.06 -0.90
C LEU A 126 10.22 -7.27 0.01
N HIS A 127 9.42 -7.42 1.06
CA HIS A 127 9.49 -8.54 1.99
C HIS A 127 9.21 -9.88 1.30
N THR A 128 8.29 -9.91 0.34
CA THR A 128 7.99 -11.14 -0.43
C THR A 128 9.06 -11.49 -1.46
N GLU A 129 9.85 -10.51 -1.90
CA GLU A 129 11.08 -10.73 -2.68
C GLU A 129 12.25 -11.24 -1.80
N GLY A 130 12.06 -11.34 -0.47
CA GLY A 130 13.10 -11.78 0.47
C GLY A 130 14.22 -10.76 0.65
N LEU A 131 13.95 -9.49 0.34
CA LEU A 131 14.91 -8.39 0.44
C LEU A 131 14.76 -7.63 1.75
N SER A 132 15.86 -7.03 2.20
CA SER A 132 15.89 -6.09 3.34
C SER A 132 16.03 -4.67 2.83
N GLN A 133 15.31 -3.73 3.45
CA GLN A 133 15.36 -2.27 3.17
C GLN A 133 16.74 -1.63 3.44
N GLU A 134 17.66 -2.38 4.03
CA GLU A 134 19.01 -1.88 4.35
C GLU A 134 19.97 -1.99 3.15
N VAL A 135 19.59 -2.68 2.07
CA VAL A 135 20.49 -3.01 0.96
C VAL A 135 19.97 -2.43 -0.36
N LEU A 136 20.20 -1.13 -0.55
CA LEU A 136 19.80 -0.37 -1.75
C LEU A 136 20.23 -1.04 -3.07
N GLU A 137 21.43 -1.62 -3.13
CA GLU A 137 21.93 -2.30 -4.34
C GLU A 137 21.03 -3.49 -4.71
N SER A 138 20.65 -4.32 -3.73
CA SER A 138 19.77 -5.46 -3.94
C SER A 138 18.36 -5.06 -4.37
N GLU A 139 17.86 -3.93 -3.87
CA GLU A 139 16.57 -3.36 -4.29
C GLU A 139 16.64 -2.82 -5.73
N THR A 140 17.74 -2.15 -6.06
CA THR A 140 17.98 -1.57 -7.39
C THR A 140 18.09 -2.65 -8.46
N ASP A 141 18.74 -3.77 -8.15
CA ASP A 141 18.89 -4.91 -9.05
C ASP A 141 17.60 -5.76 -9.15
N ASN A 142 16.58 -5.49 -8.33
CA ASN A 142 15.29 -6.17 -8.40
C ASN A 142 14.31 -5.42 -9.31
N ASP A 143 14.07 -5.98 -10.50
CA ASP A 143 13.13 -5.45 -11.49
C ASP A 143 11.71 -5.24 -10.93
N ASN A 144 11.28 -6.03 -9.94
CA ASN A 144 9.95 -5.93 -9.36
C ASN A 144 9.82 -4.68 -8.49
N CYS A 145 10.81 -4.43 -7.63
CA CYS A 145 10.89 -3.24 -6.79
C CYS A 145 10.94 -1.96 -7.63
N SER A 146 11.78 -1.94 -8.66
CA SER A 146 11.88 -0.81 -9.59
C SER A 146 10.55 -0.55 -10.31
N ARG A 147 9.90 -1.59 -10.84
CA ARG A 147 8.61 -1.45 -11.53
C ARG A 147 7.48 -0.99 -10.61
N LEU A 148 7.50 -1.37 -9.32
CA LEU A 148 6.50 -0.91 -8.35
C LEU A 148 6.66 0.59 -8.09
N ILE A 149 7.90 1.07 -7.93
CA ILE A 149 8.18 2.50 -7.78
C ILE A 149 7.76 3.28 -9.02
N ASP A 150 8.09 2.78 -10.21
CA ASP A 150 7.67 3.43 -11.47
C ASP A 150 6.14 3.50 -11.57
N PHE A 151 5.44 2.43 -11.15
CA PHE A 151 3.98 2.42 -11.09
C PHE A 151 3.43 3.44 -10.09
N GLN A 152 3.97 3.51 -8.87
CA GLN A 152 3.55 4.49 -7.86
C GLN A 152 3.72 5.92 -8.38
N TRP A 153 4.86 6.21 -9.01
CA TRP A 153 5.14 7.52 -9.60
C TRP A 153 4.21 7.84 -10.78
N GLU A 154 3.94 6.86 -11.64
CA GLU A 154 2.99 7.01 -12.75
C GLU A 154 1.58 7.35 -12.22
N VAL A 155 1.14 6.72 -11.13
CA VAL A 155 -0.15 7.05 -10.51
C VAL A 155 -0.16 8.48 -9.98
N ILE A 156 0.86 8.90 -9.21
CA ILE A 156 0.95 10.27 -8.66
C ILE A 156 0.89 11.32 -9.78
N THR A 157 1.70 11.15 -10.81
CA THR A 157 1.86 12.15 -11.88
C THR A 157 0.66 12.28 -12.81
N ARG A 158 -0.31 11.36 -12.77
CA ARG A 158 -1.58 11.52 -13.50
C ARG A 158 -2.49 12.60 -12.90
N PHE A 159 -2.25 12.97 -11.64
CA PHE A 159 -3.05 13.94 -10.90
C PHE A 159 -2.31 15.27 -10.61
N ALA A 160 -1.03 15.35 -10.92
CA ALA A 160 -0.19 16.55 -10.78
C ALA A 160 -0.25 17.45 -12.02
#